data_AF-A0A933MIS7-F1
#
_entry.id   AF-A0A933MIS7-F1
#
_cell.length_a   1.000
_cell.length_b   1.000
_cell.length_c   1.000
_cell.angle_alpha   90.00
_cell.angle_beta   90.00
_cell.angle_gamma   90.00
#
_symmetry.space_group_name_H-M   'P 1'
#
loop_
_entity.id
_entity.type
_entity.pdbx_description
1 polymer ?
#
loop_
_entity_poly.entity_id
_entity_poly.type
_entity_poly.pdbx_seq_one_letter_code
_entity_poly.pdbx_strand_id
1 'polypeptide(L)'
;MKSLKNGKNILKPEITNISEHGFWVYLKGREYFLPFNEYPWFKDAKISSITDVELLHGHHLYWPKLDVDLNTEILEHPENYPLTYK
;
A
#
# COMPACT_ATOMS: atom_id res chain seq x y z
N MET A 1 20.69 -11.55 14.76
CA MET A 1 20.71 -10.08 14.68
C MET A 1 19.45 -9.58 15.38
N LYS A 2 19.61 -8.87 16.51
CA LYS A 2 18.50 -8.46 17.38
C LYS A 2 17.89 -7.17 16.82
N SER A 3 16.68 -7.25 16.27
CA SER A 3 15.86 -6.06 16.03
C SER A 3 15.42 -5.52 17.39
N LEU A 4 15.96 -4.36 17.75
CA LEU A 4 15.72 -3.68 19.00
C LEU A 4 14.94 -2.39 18.71
N LYS A 5 13.91 -2.17 19.54
CA LYS A 5 13.29 -0.89 19.95
C LYS A 5 11.90 -0.55 19.38
N ASN A 6 10.92 -0.89 20.23
CA ASN A 6 10.00 0.03 20.91
C ASN A 6 8.98 0.84 20.09
N GLY A 7 7.70 0.54 20.33
CA GLY A 7 6.90 1.47 21.13
C GLY A 7 6.39 2.73 20.44
N LYS A 8 5.68 2.57 19.32
CA LYS A 8 4.54 3.40 18.92
C LYS A 8 3.76 2.55 17.94
N ASN A 9 2.46 2.39 18.15
CA ASN A 9 1.54 1.80 17.19
C ASN A 9 1.37 2.80 16.03
N ILE A 10 2.46 3.17 15.37
CA ILE A 10 2.46 3.86 14.09
C ILE A 10 2.08 2.79 13.10
N LEU A 11 0.86 2.89 12.59
CA LEU A 11 0.18 1.96 11.71
C LEU A 11 0.94 1.90 10.37
N LYS A 12 2.14 1.32 10.38
CA LYS A 12 3.00 1.25 9.19
C LYS A 12 2.35 0.33 8.17
N PRO A 13 2.29 0.73 6.89
CA PRO A 13 1.87 -0.14 5.82
C PRO A 13 2.87 -1.28 5.68
N GLU A 14 2.37 -2.48 5.49
CA GLU A 14 3.16 -3.67 5.25
C GLU A 14 2.62 -4.41 4.03
N ILE A 15 3.50 -4.92 3.18
CA ILE A 15 3.08 -5.77 2.06
C ILE A 15 2.98 -7.21 2.56
N THR A 16 1.77 -7.76 2.61
CA THR A 16 1.54 -9.11 3.15
C THR A 16 1.70 -10.20 2.11
N ASN A 17 1.34 -9.91 0.86
CA ASN A 17 1.45 -10.88 -0.23
C ASN A 17 1.61 -10.18 -1.59
N ILE A 18 2.29 -10.84 -2.53
CA ILE A 18 2.43 -10.40 -3.92
C ILE A 18 2.10 -11.61 -4.80
N SER A 19 1.18 -11.40 -5.75
CA SER A 19 0.72 -12.39 -6.72
C SER A 19 0.91 -11.87 -8.15
N GLU A 20 0.66 -12.73 -9.15
CA GLU A 20 0.71 -12.34 -10.57
C GLU A 20 -0.35 -11.28 -10.95
N HIS A 21 -1.41 -11.13 -10.14
CA HIS A 21 -2.49 -10.21 -10.41
C HIS A 21 -2.37 -8.88 -9.66
N GLY A 22 -1.50 -8.78 -8.66
CA GLY A 22 -1.45 -7.65 -7.74
C GLY A 22 -0.86 -8.03 -6.40
N PHE A 23 -0.92 -7.12 -5.43
CA PHE A 23 -0.37 -7.32 -4.09
C PHE A 23 -1.30 -6.78 -3.00
N TRP A 24 -1.06 -7.23 -1.78
CA TRP A 24 -1.83 -6.85 -0.60
C TRP A 24 -1.02 -5.91 0.28
N VAL A 25 -1.65 -4.83 0.71
CA VAL A 25 -1.12 -3.87 1.68
C VAL A 25 -1.95 -4.00 2.95
N TYR A 26 -1.31 -4.37 4.04
CA TYR A 26 -1.87 -4.28 5.37
C TYR A 26 -1.62 -2.91 5.97
N LEU A 27 -2.70 -2.21 6.31
CA LEU A 27 -2.67 -0.91 6.93
C LEU A 27 -3.81 -0.80 7.93
N LYS A 28 -3.52 -0.26 9.12
CA LYS A 28 -4.53 0.01 10.16
C LYS A 28 -5.41 -1.18 10.57
N GLY A 29 -4.89 -2.40 10.51
CA GLY A 29 -5.68 -3.58 10.86
C GLY A 29 -6.50 -4.15 9.71
N ARG A 30 -6.39 -3.60 8.50
CA ARG A 30 -7.11 -4.03 7.30
C ARG A 30 -6.13 -4.35 6.18
N GLU A 31 -6.49 -5.32 5.35
CA GLU A 31 -5.76 -5.65 4.12
C GLU A 31 -6.46 -5.02 2.92
N TYR A 32 -5.66 -4.43 2.04
CA TYR A 32 -6.08 -3.78 0.83
C TYR A 32 -5.42 -4.44 -0.36
N PHE A 33 -6.23 -4.90 -1.31
CA PHE A 33 -5.71 -5.51 -2.53
C PHE A 33 -5.53 -4.44 -3.62
N LEU A 34 -4.32 -4.39 -4.18
CA LEU A 34 -3.93 -3.50 -5.27
C LEU A 34 -3.69 -4.35 -6.53
N PRO A 35 -4.67 -4.44 -7.44
CA PRO A 35 -4.52 -5.18 -8.67
C PRO A 35 -3.60 -4.45 -9.66
N PHE A 36 -2.68 -5.18 -10.29
CA PHE A 36 -1.82 -4.65 -11.36
C PHE A 36 -2.60 -4.20 -12.60
N ASN A 37 -3.87 -4.60 -12.74
CA ASN A 37 -4.72 -4.12 -13.82
C ASN A 37 -5.11 -2.65 -13.65
N GLU A 38 -5.33 -2.21 -12.40
CA GLU A 38 -5.58 -0.79 -12.09
C GLU A 38 -4.27 -0.02 -11.85
N TYR A 39 -3.25 -0.72 -11.35
CA TYR A 39 -1.96 -0.15 -10.97
C TYR A 39 -0.81 -0.81 -11.75
N PRO A 40 -0.73 -0.62 -13.09
CA PRO A 40 0.22 -1.33 -13.95
C PRO A 40 1.69 -0.98 -13.66
N TRP A 41 1.96 0.16 -13.02
CA TRP A 41 3.30 0.58 -12.59
C TRP A 41 3.95 -0.41 -11.61
N PHE A 42 3.17 -1.19 -10.86
CA PHE A 42 3.73 -2.23 -9.99
C PHE A 42 3.97 -3.57 -10.71
N LYS A 43 3.44 -3.77 -11.92
CA LYS A 43 3.52 -5.05 -12.64
C LYS A 43 4.96 -5.45 -12.99
N ASP A 44 5.78 -4.47 -13.37
CA ASP A 44 7.21 -4.68 -13.71
C ASP A 44 8.14 -4.21 -12.58
N ALA A 45 7.57 -3.83 -11.43
CA ALA A 45 8.35 -3.33 -10.30
C ALA A 45 9.07 -4.47 -9.58
N LYS A 46 10.28 -4.20 -9.09
CA LYS A 46 10.99 -5.13 -8.22
C LYS A 46 10.23 -5.29 -6.90
N ILE A 47 10.21 -6.51 -6.36
CA ILE A 47 9.65 -6.79 -5.03
C ILE A 47 10.27 -5.85 -3.98
N SER A 48 11.58 -5.60 -4.02
CA SER A 48 12.27 -4.68 -3.12
C SER A 48 11.82 -3.21 -3.23
N SER A 49 11.17 -2.85 -4.34
CA SER A 49 10.55 -1.55 -4.53
C SER A 49 9.11 -1.56 -4.03
N ILE A 50 8.34 -2.62 -4.32
CA ILE A 50 6.95 -2.79 -3.83
C ILE A 50 6.90 -2.87 -2.29
N THR A 51 7.85 -3.56 -1.66
CA THR A 51 7.92 -3.66 -0.20
C THR A 51 8.42 -2.38 0.47
N ASP A 52 8.99 -1.45 -0.29
CA ASP A 52 9.54 -0.18 0.19
C ASP A 52 8.47 0.91 0.15
N VAL A 53 7.45 0.73 0.99
CA VAL A 53 6.31 1.64 1.11
C VAL A 53 6.46 2.52 2.36
N GLU A 54 6.24 3.81 2.18
CA GLU A 54 6.23 4.80 3.25
C GLU A 54 4.81 5.35 3.45
N LEU A 55 4.41 5.61 4.69
CA LEU A 55 3.14 6.26 5.00
C LEU A 55 3.37 7.73 5.30
N LEU A 56 2.98 8.58 4.36
CA LEU A 56 2.93 10.02 4.51
C LEU A 56 1.61 10.41 5.17
N HIS A 57 1.68 11.32 6.15
CA HIS A 57 0.53 11.94 6.83
C HIS A 57 -0.51 10.98 7.45
N GLY A 58 -0.21 9.68 7.56
CA GLY A 58 -1.11 8.68 8.13
C GLY A 58 -2.21 8.19 7.19
N HIS A 59 -2.23 8.67 5.94
CA HIS A 59 -3.26 8.33 4.94
C HIS A 59 -2.74 8.23 3.50
N HIS A 60 -1.44 8.39 3.25
CA HIS A 60 -0.88 8.41 1.90
C HIS A 60 0.28 7.42 1.81
N LEU A 61 0.14 6.38 1.00
CA LEU A 61 1.21 5.44 0.71
C LEU A 61 2.10 6.01 -0.37
N TYR A 62 3.41 5.96 -0.16
CA TYR A 62 4.39 6.46 -1.09
C TYR A 62 5.47 5.41 -1.32
N TRP A 63 5.75 5.11 -2.58
CA TRP A 63 6.81 4.22 -3.01
C TRP A 63 7.95 5.05 -3.59
N PRO A 64 8.94 5.50 -2.78
CA PRO A 64 10.02 6.37 -3.24
C PRO A 64 10.84 5.76 -4.39
N LYS A 65 10.94 4.43 -4.46
CA LYS A 65 11.67 3.75 -5.54
C LYS A 65 10.92 3.68 -6.87
N LEU A 66 9.59 3.79 -6.81
CA LEU A 66 8.73 3.73 -7.99
C LEU A 66 8.23 5.12 -8.39
N ASP A 67 8.41 6.12 -7.51
CA ASP A 67 7.83 7.45 -7.65
C ASP A 67 6.31 7.38 -7.80
N VAL A 68 5.69 6.42 -7.09
CA VAL A 68 4.24 6.17 -7.09
C VAL A 68 3.68 6.48 -5.72
N ASP A 69 2.56 7.17 -5.70
CA ASP A 69 1.81 7.46 -4.49
C ASP A 69 0.36 6.95 -4.59
N LEU A 70 -0.19 6.43 -3.50
CA LEU A 70 -1.57 5.95 -3.40
C LEU A 70 -2.25 6.49 -2.15
N ASN A 71 -3.39 7.15 -2.33
CA ASN A 71 -4.18 7.65 -1.22
C ASN A 71 -4.94 6.50 -0.54
N THR A 72 -4.71 6.29 0.75
CA THR A 72 -5.41 5.26 1.54
C THR A 72 -6.82 5.69 1.89
N GLU A 73 -7.19 6.96 1.70
CA GLU A 73 -8.59 7.39 1.88
C GLU A 73 -9.55 6.64 0.94
N ILE A 74 -9.10 6.33 -0.28
CA ILE A 74 -9.87 5.54 -1.26
C ILE A 74 -10.04 4.10 -0.75
N LEU A 75 -9.04 3.60 -0.03
CA LEU A 75 -9.02 2.27 0.57
C LEU A 75 -9.86 2.20 1.87
N GLU A 76 -9.79 3.23 2.72
CA GLU A 76 -10.55 3.33 3.98
C GLU A 76 -12.04 3.60 3.74
N HIS A 77 -12.38 4.39 2.71
CA HIS A 77 -13.76 4.77 2.38
C HIS A 77 -14.12 4.50 0.91
N PRO A 78 -14.19 3.23 0.48
CA PRO A 78 -14.62 2.88 -0.88
C PRO A 78 -16.06 3.37 -1.16
N GLU A 79 -16.85 3.59 -0.12
CA GLU A 79 -18.23 4.13 -0.18
C GLU A 79 -18.30 5.62 -0.54
N ASN A 80 -17.26 6.42 -0.24
CA ASN A 80 -17.21 7.85 -0.57
C ASN A 80 -16.62 8.12 -1.96
N TYR A 81 -15.93 7.12 -2.54
CA TYR A 81 -15.33 7.19 -3.86
C TYR A 81 -15.87 6.05 -4.74
N PRO A 82 -17.16 6.08 -5.14
CA PRO A 82 -17.64 5.14 -6.13
C PRO A 82 -16.86 5.35 -7.43
N LEU A 83 -16.00 4.40 -7.78
CA LEU A 83 -15.31 4.31 -9.08
C LEU A 83 -16.29 4.09 -10.26
N THR A 84 -17.60 4.14 -10.00
CA THR A 84 -18.68 4.13 -10.97
C THR A 84 -19.30 5.52 -11.09
N TYR A 85 -18.90 6.26 -12.12
CA TYR A 85 -19.76 7.33 -12.66
C TYR A 85 -21.03 6.67 -13.21
N LYS A 86 -22.21 7.15 -12.77
CA LYS A 86 -23.51 6.68 -13.26
C LYS A 86 -24.01 7.57 -14.39
#